data_AF-A0A655HRF1-F1
#
_entry.id   AF-A0A655HRF1-F1
#
_cell.length_a   1.000
_cell.length_b   1.000
_cell.length_c   1.000
_cell.angle_alpha   90.00
_cell.angle_beta   90.00
_cell.angle_gamma   90.00
#
_symmetry.space_group_name_H-M   'P 1'
#
loop_
_entity.id
_entity.type
_entity.pdbx_description
1 polymer ?
#
loop_
_entity_poly.entity_id
_entity_poly.type
_entity_poly.pdbx_seq_one_letter_code
_entity_poly.pdbx_strand_id
1 'polypeptide(L)'
;MTATLTKTLGSLDDFRGTLCVPGDPDYPRVRAIWNGQVAREPALIATCHDACDVRTVLRRAVDAGMVTAVRGGGHNVAGTALCW
;
A
#
# COMPACT_ATOMS: atom_id res chain seq x y z
N MET A 1 -0.11 -15.22 -6.57
CA MET A 1 1.00 -14.36 -6.08
C MET A 1 0.66 -13.62 -4.77
N THR A 2 -0.62 -13.54 -4.39
CA THR A 2 -1.14 -12.96 -3.13
C THR A 2 -0.45 -13.47 -1.85
N ALA A 3 -0.17 -14.77 -1.76
CA ALA A 3 0.39 -15.39 -0.55
C ALA A 3 1.85 -15.01 -0.24
N THR A 4 2.62 -14.52 -1.22
CA THR A 4 4.04 -14.22 -1.02
C THR A 4 4.23 -12.86 -0.31
N LEU A 5 3.39 -11.87 -0.60
CA LEU A 5 3.51 -10.52 -0.03
C LEU A 5 3.03 -10.43 1.41
N THR A 6 1.94 -11.13 1.75
CA THR A 6 1.53 -11.32 3.16
C THR A 6 2.61 -12.06 3.95
N LYS A 7 3.35 -12.97 3.29
CA LYS A 7 4.49 -13.68 3.88
C LYS A 7 5.73 -12.77 4.04
N THR A 8 5.93 -11.76 3.19
CA THR A 8 7.05 -10.79 3.29
C THR A 8 6.84 -9.75 4.39
N LEU A 9 5.61 -9.30 4.64
CA LEU A 9 5.31 -8.42 5.78
C LEU A 9 5.21 -9.16 7.13
N GLY A 10 5.15 -10.50 7.10
CA GLY A 10 4.90 -11.34 8.27
C GLY A 10 3.48 -11.15 8.82
N SER A 11 3.21 -11.72 10.01
CA SER A 11 1.97 -11.40 10.72
C SER A 11 1.99 -9.94 11.17
N LEU A 12 0.95 -9.20 10.81
CA LEU A 12 0.69 -7.86 11.30
C LEU A 12 -0.34 -7.95 12.43
N ASP A 13 -0.04 -8.70 13.50
CA ASP A 13 -1.00 -9.01 14.56
C ASP A 13 -1.63 -7.74 15.20
N ASP A 14 -0.92 -6.62 15.14
CA ASP A 14 -1.34 -5.32 15.66
C ASP A 14 -1.89 -4.36 14.58
N PHE A 15 -2.06 -4.79 13.33
CA PHE A 15 -2.56 -3.95 12.24
C PHE A 15 -4.07 -4.03 12.11
N ARG A 16 -4.76 -2.91 12.31
CA ARG A 16 -6.22 -2.81 12.29
C ARG A 16 -6.77 -2.37 10.93
N GLY A 17 -5.90 -1.83 10.09
CA GLY A 17 -6.22 -1.37 8.75
C GLY A 17 -6.53 -2.50 7.77
N THR A 18 -6.61 -2.14 6.50
CA THR A 18 -6.84 -3.10 5.41
C THR A 18 -5.63 -3.17 4.50
N LEU A 19 -5.23 -4.39 4.16
CA LEU A 19 -4.27 -4.65 3.09
C LEU A 19 -5.03 -4.99 1.80
N CYS A 20 -4.55 -4.46 0.68
CA CYS A 20 -5.10 -4.75 -0.64
C CYS A 20 -3.95 -5.03 -1.61
N VAL A 21 -4.07 -6.09 -2.40
CA VAL A 21 -3.04 -6.53 -3.35
C VAL A 21 -3.62 -6.73 -4.74
N PRO A 22 -2.78 -6.78 -5.80
CA PRO A 22 -3.23 -7.13 -7.13
C PRO A 22 -4.00 -8.47 -7.13
N GLY A 23 -5.21 -8.44 -7.69
CA GLY A 23 -6.13 -9.58 -7.73
C GLY A 23 -7.31 -9.45 -6.77
N ASP A 24 -7.24 -8.59 -5.77
CA ASP A 24 -8.41 -8.29 -4.93
C ASP A 24 -9.45 -7.50 -5.74
N PRO A 25 -10.76 -7.77 -5.57
CA PRO A 25 -11.82 -7.06 -6.29
C PRO A 25 -11.77 -5.54 -6.15
N ASP A 26 -11.35 -5.07 -4.97
CA ASP A 26 -11.25 -3.65 -4.64
C ASP A 26 -9.95 -2.99 -5.11
N TYR A 27 -8.93 -3.76 -5.52
CA TYR A 27 -7.61 -3.23 -5.85
C TYR A 27 -7.63 -2.14 -6.93
N PRO A 28 -8.37 -2.28 -8.05
CA PRO A 28 -8.46 -1.23 -9.07
C PRO A 28 -8.99 0.09 -8.51
N ARG A 29 -9.96 0.03 -7.59
CA ARG A 29 -10.56 1.20 -6.95
C ARG A 29 -9.60 1.80 -5.92
N VAL A 30 -8.99 0.98 -5.09
CA VAL A 30 -8.08 1.41 -4.01
C VAL A 30 -6.80 2.03 -4.57
N ARG A 31 -6.25 1.51 -5.67
CA ARG A 31 -5.04 2.07 -6.30
C ARG A 31 -5.28 3.40 -7.02
N ALA A 32 -6.51 3.70 -7.43
CA ALA A 32 -6.82 4.88 -8.22
C ALA A 32 -6.51 6.17 -7.44
N ILE A 33 -5.79 7.08 -8.09
CA ILE A 33 -5.51 8.44 -7.62
C ILE A 33 -6.23 9.46 -8.52
N TRP A 34 -6.23 10.74 -8.12
CA TRP A 34 -6.91 11.79 -8.89
C TRP A 34 -6.41 11.88 -10.34
N ASN A 35 -5.08 11.77 -10.54
CA ASN A 35 -4.53 11.75 -11.89
C ASN A 35 -4.74 10.38 -12.54
N GLY A 36 -5.82 10.26 -13.32
CA GLY A 36 -6.16 9.05 -14.07
C GLY A 36 -5.17 8.64 -15.16
N GLN A 37 -4.17 9.48 -15.49
CA GLN A 37 -3.11 9.12 -16.44
C GLN A 37 -2.00 8.28 -15.79
N VAL A 38 -1.96 8.19 -14.45
CA VAL A 38 -0.95 7.41 -13.74
C VAL A 38 -1.42 5.96 -13.59
N ALA A 39 -0.78 5.04 -14.30
CA ALA A 39 -1.11 3.61 -14.31
C ALA A 39 -0.05 2.77 -13.58
N ARG A 40 0.13 3.00 -12.27
CA ARG A 40 1.05 2.19 -11.44
C ARG A 40 0.32 1.05 -10.74
N GLU A 41 1.07 0.00 -10.43
CA GLU A 41 0.57 -1.22 -9.78
C GLU A 41 1.41 -1.56 -8.55
N PRO A 42 1.19 -0.85 -7.42
CA PRO A 42 1.84 -1.20 -6.16
C PRO A 42 1.59 -2.65 -5.80
N ALA A 43 2.64 -3.39 -5.42
CA ALA A 43 2.51 -4.77 -4.98
C ALA A 43 1.55 -4.92 -3.79
N LEU A 44 1.42 -3.88 -2.97
CA LEU A 44 0.57 -3.83 -1.79
C LEU A 44 0.11 -2.40 -1.53
N ILE A 45 -1.13 -2.23 -1.10
CA ILE A 45 -1.66 -0.99 -0.54
C ILE A 45 -2.13 -1.26 0.89
N ALA A 46 -1.55 -0.54 1.85
CA ALA A 46 -1.95 -0.59 3.25
C ALA A 46 -2.76 0.66 3.62
N THR A 47 -4.06 0.48 3.86
CA THR A 47 -4.94 1.54 4.36
C THR A 47 -4.90 1.49 5.88
N CYS A 48 -4.06 2.34 6.48
CA CYS A 48 -3.85 2.39 7.92
C CYS A 48 -5.00 3.07 8.65
N HIS A 49 -5.45 2.51 9.77
CA HIS A 49 -6.47 3.11 10.62
C HIS A 49 -5.91 4.19 11.56
N ASP A 50 -4.69 3.97 12.08
CA ASP A 50 -4.05 4.87 13.03
C ASP A 50 -2.51 4.92 12.87
N ALA A 51 -1.84 5.66 13.76
CA ALA A 51 -0.39 5.81 13.74
C ALA A 51 0.37 4.51 14.09
N CYS A 52 -0.25 3.59 14.84
CA CYS A 52 0.35 2.28 15.13
C CYS A 52 0.41 1.44 13.85
N ASP A 53 -0.67 1.43 13.05
CA ASP A 53 -0.70 0.77 11.75
C ASP A 53 0.40 1.28 10.81
N VAL A 54 0.53 2.62 10.72
CA VAL A 54 1.58 3.27 9.90
C VAL A 54 2.96 2.83 10.34
N ARG A 55 3.25 2.86 11.64
CA ARG A 55 4.53 2.44 12.19
C ARG A 55 4.81 0.97 11.86
N THR A 56 3.82 0.09 12.05
CA THR A 56 3.98 -1.34 11.84
C THR A 56 4.26 -1.64 10.37
N VAL A 57 3.48 -1.11 9.44
CA VAL A 57 3.66 -1.40 8.00
C VAL A 57 4.95 -0.80 7.45
N LEU A 58 5.32 0.42 7.87
CA LEU A 58 6.55 1.05 7.39
C LEU A 58 7.79 0.29 7.87
N ARG A 59 7.83 -0.17 9.13
CA ARG A 59 8.95 -0.98 9.63
C ARG A 59 9.12 -2.24 8.80
N ARG A 60 8.03 -2.95 8.52
CA ARG A 60 8.05 -4.17 7.70
C ARG A 60 8.46 -3.89 6.25
N ALA A 61 7.98 -2.79 5.66
CA ALA A 61 8.38 -2.39 4.32
C ALA A 61 9.88 -2.08 4.23
N VAL A 62 10.44 -1.42 5.25
CA VAL A 62 11.89 -1.16 5.35
C VAL A 62 12.68 -2.47 5.51
N ASP A 63 12.27 -3.34 6.45
CA ASP A 63 12.92 -4.64 6.66
C ASP A 63 12.91 -5.50 5.39
N ALA A 64 11.86 -5.38 4.57
CA ALA A 64 11.69 -6.07 3.30
C ALA A 64 12.33 -5.35 2.09
N GLY A 65 12.93 -4.17 2.27
CA GLY A 65 13.51 -3.38 1.18
C GLY A 65 12.49 -2.90 0.13
N MET A 66 11.23 -2.70 0.51
CA MET A 66 10.18 -2.26 -0.40
C MET A 66 10.26 -0.76 -0.69
N VAL A 67 10.08 -0.39 -1.95
CA VAL A 67 9.83 1.01 -2.34
C VAL A 67 8.47 1.43 -1.79
N THR A 68 8.44 2.56 -1.08
CA THR A 68 7.22 3.04 -0.42
C THR A 68 6.82 4.42 -0.93
N ALA A 69 5.50 4.63 -1.00
CA ALA A 69 4.90 5.93 -1.23
C ALA A 69 3.83 6.19 -0.17
N VAL A 70 3.64 7.45 0.19
CA VAL A 70 2.61 7.85 1.16
C VAL A 70 1.49 8.56 0.42
N ARG A 71 0.26 8.13 0.71
CA ARG A 71 -0.95 8.70 0.13
C ARG A 71 -1.83 9.32 1.22
N GLY A 72 -2.01 10.64 1.14
CA GLY A 72 -3.14 11.34 1.76
C GLY A 72 -4.33 11.42 0.79
N GLY A 73 -4.68 12.62 0.32
CA GLY A 73 -5.77 12.81 -0.64
C GLY A 73 -5.51 12.35 -2.08
N GLY A 74 -4.26 12.02 -2.45
CA GLY A 74 -3.94 11.49 -3.80
C GLY A 74 -4.05 12.50 -4.97
N HIS A 75 -4.01 13.81 -4.69
CA HIS A 75 -4.19 14.88 -5.70
C HIS A 75 -2.89 15.40 -6.33
N ASN A 76 -1.74 14.81 -6.01
CA ASN A 76 -0.48 15.25 -6.61
C ASN A 76 -0.44 14.87 -8.11
N VAL A 77 -0.24 15.86 -8.97
CA VAL A 77 -0.23 15.67 -10.44
C VAL A 77 0.86 14.71 -10.92
N ALA A 78 2.02 14.66 -10.26
CA ALA A 78 3.12 13.75 -10.62
C ALA A 78 2.88 12.30 -10.18
N GLY A 79 1.77 12.02 -9.49
CA GLY A 79 1.40 10.67 -9.07
C GLY A 79 2.29 10.10 -7.98
N THR A 80 2.89 10.94 -7.14
CA THR A 80 3.80 10.50 -6.05
C THR A 80 3.11 9.74 -4.92
N ALA A 81 1.78 9.66 -4.96
CA ALA A 81 0.97 8.88 -4.03
C ALA A 81 1.01 7.36 -4.30
N LEU A 82 1.69 6.92 -5.37
CA LEU A 82 1.93 5.50 -5.68
C LEU A 82 3.44 5.26 -5.82
N CYS A 83 3.93 4.12 -5.32
CA CYS A 83 5.34 3.73 -5.50
C CYS A 83 5.60 3.31 -6.96
N TRP A 84 6.88 3.33 -7.33
CA TRP A 84 7.38 2.86 -8.62
C TRP A 84 7.81 1.40 -8.54
#